data_AF-A0A2Z6B1I8-F1
#
_entry.id   AF-A0A2Z6B1I8-F1
#
_cell.length_a   1.000
_cell.length_b   1.000
_cell.length_c   1.000
_cell.angle_alpha   90.00
_cell.angle_beta   90.00
_cell.angle_gamma   90.00
#
_symmetry.space_group_name_H-M   'P 1'
#
loop_
_entity.id
_entity.type
_entity.pdbx_description
1 polymer ?
#
loop_
_entity_poly.entity_id
_entity_poly.type
_entity_poly.pdbx_seq_one_letter_code
_entity_poly.pdbx_strand_id
1 'polypeptide(L)'
;MRPRELHNCPGLIASNYKVSRVSAGSFQHEFTPKTTGTIYVVYTSSSAPVVVVGHSYNVGYVPQDNGKRLVDQNDIVEITDVDQLERVTLFEASLAEMGKIFDREKYKNDDRVKPHVHGGEYYWGKKYAWRVFGLLLGKGAFHAYLKEVGHPHIDCVVDNPDDRYPAGPSFAYLENGLEDAIRSLIVTAVKEGQYYKSPLYSKRFTIKPLGSLSDKK
;
A
#
# COMPACT_ATOMS: atom_id res chain seq x y z
N MET A 1 16.96 3.74 29.94
CA MET A 1 17.31 3.13 28.63
C MET A 1 16.84 4.10 27.56
N ARG A 2 17.74 4.78 26.85
CA ARG A 2 17.34 5.80 25.86
C ARG A 2 16.56 5.13 24.71
N PRO A 3 15.45 5.71 24.21
CA PRO A 3 14.78 5.20 23.03
C PRO A 3 15.78 5.22 21.87
N ARG A 4 16.01 4.06 21.24
CA ARG A 4 16.79 4.00 20.00
C ARG A 4 16.00 4.79 18.96
N GLU A 5 16.56 5.87 18.42
CA GLU A 5 16.05 6.53 17.22
C GLU A 5 16.27 5.57 16.03
N LEU A 6 15.48 4.52 15.97
CA LEU A 6 15.47 3.55 14.89
C LEU A 6 14.55 4.08 13.80
N HIS A 7 15.13 4.42 12.66
CA HIS A 7 14.43 4.83 11.46
C HIS A 7 14.20 3.63 10.56
N ASN A 8 13.07 3.58 9.88
CA ASN A 8 12.78 2.51 8.91
C ASN A 8 12.88 3.06 7.49
N CYS A 9 13.54 2.30 6.61
CA CYS A 9 13.58 2.56 5.18
C CYS A 9 13.04 1.35 4.42
N PRO A 10 11.81 1.42 3.87
CA PRO A 10 11.27 0.32 3.11
C PRO A 10 11.80 0.31 1.66
N GLY A 11 11.79 -0.87 1.04
CA GLY A 11 11.96 -1.02 -0.40
C GLY A 11 13.35 -0.63 -0.94
N LEU A 12 14.40 -0.81 -0.16
CA LEU A 12 15.77 -0.57 -0.61
C LEU A 12 16.24 -1.71 -1.53
N ILE A 13 16.55 -1.37 -2.78
CA ILE A 13 17.16 -2.33 -3.71
C ILE A 13 18.67 -2.35 -3.46
N ALA A 14 19.18 -3.43 -2.87
CA ALA A 14 20.59 -3.53 -2.51
C ALA A 14 21.50 -3.42 -3.75
N SER A 15 22.52 -2.57 -3.70
CA SER A 15 23.56 -2.47 -4.73
C SER A 15 24.91 -2.09 -4.11
N ASN A 16 25.98 -2.17 -4.90
CA ASN A 16 27.35 -1.85 -4.47
C ASN A 16 27.75 -2.53 -3.14
N TYR A 17 27.34 -3.78 -2.96
CA TYR A 17 27.56 -4.52 -1.73
C TYR A 17 29.03 -4.93 -1.58
N LYS A 18 29.60 -4.70 -0.40
CA LYS A 18 30.95 -5.11 -0.05
C LYS A 18 31.02 -5.58 1.40
N VAL A 19 31.95 -6.48 1.67
CA VAL A 19 32.26 -6.96 3.01
C VAL A 19 33.73 -6.69 3.30
N SER A 20 34.04 -6.19 4.50
CA SER A 20 35.39 -5.89 4.94
C SER A 20 35.59 -6.40 6.36
N ARG A 21 36.73 -7.05 6.62
CA ARG A 21 37.08 -7.49 7.98
C ARG A 21 37.54 -6.29 8.80
N VAL A 22 36.99 -6.12 10.00
CA VAL A 22 37.32 -5.00 10.90
C VAL A 22 38.28 -5.47 12.00
N SER A 23 38.03 -6.65 12.57
CA SER A 23 38.86 -7.25 13.61
C SER A 23 38.70 -8.78 13.63
N ALA A 24 39.33 -9.45 14.61
CA ALA A 24 39.13 -10.86 14.83
C ALA A 24 37.65 -11.13 15.18
N GLY A 25 36.93 -11.81 14.29
CA GLY A 25 35.52 -12.17 14.48
C GLY A 25 34.51 -11.05 14.22
N SER A 26 34.91 -9.95 13.57
CA SER A 26 33.99 -8.86 13.20
C SER A 26 34.15 -8.45 11.73
N PHE A 27 33.02 -8.44 11.02
CA PHE A 27 32.92 -8.05 9.62
C PHE A 27 31.96 -6.86 9.49
N GLN A 28 32.36 -5.90 8.67
CA GLN A 28 31.52 -4.78 8.24
C GLN A 28 30.97 -5.09 6.85
N HIS A 29 29.66 -5.09 6.73
CA HIS A 29 28.95 -5.19 5.47
C HIS A 29 28.45 -3.81 5.10
N GLU A 30 28.66 -3.41 3.86
CA GLU A 30 28.25 -2.11 3.36
C GLU A 30 27.49 -2.28 2.04
N PHE A 31 26.35 -1.62 1.89
CA PHE A 31 25.64 -1.51 0.62
C PHE A 31 25.14 -0.09 0.40
N THR A 32 24.92 0.25 -0.86
CA THR A 32 24.29 1.50 -1.29
C THR A 32 23.05 1.12 -2.09
N PRO A 33 21.83 1.52 -1.69
CA PRO A 33 20.64 1.21 -2.47
C PRO A 33 20.68 1.87 -3.86
N LYS A 34 20.11 1.23 -4.89
CA LYS A 34 20.08 1.83 -6.25
C LYS A 34 19.43 3.21 -6.30
N THR A 35 18.49 3.47 -5.40
CA THR A 35 17.64 4.67 -5.39
C THR A 35 18.25 5.84 -4.63
N THR A 36 19.34 5.63 -3.86
CA THR A 36 19.94 6.69 -3.05
C THR A 36 21.46 6.54 -2.98
N GLY A 37 22.20 7.65 -2.89
CA GLY A 37 23.64 7.61 -2.60
C GLY A 37 23.98 7.30 -1.13
N THR A 38 22.99 6.94 -0.31
CA THR A 38 23.18 6.72 1.13
C THR A 38 23.79 5.35 1.39
N ILE A 39 24.85 5.32 2.19
CA ILE A 39 25.55 4.09 2.54
C ILE A 39 24.95 3.49 3.82
N TYR A 40 24.58 2.21 3.75
CA TYR A 40 24.08 1.41 4.86
C TYR A 40 25.16 0.43 5.32
N VAL A 41 25.37 0.34 6.63
CA VAL A 41 26.43 -0.44 7.25
C VAL A 41 25.84 -1.38 8.30
N VAL A 42 26.18 -2.67 8.22
CA VAL A 42 25.90 -3.67 9.27
C VAL A 42 27.22 -4.23 9.79
N TYR A 43 27.28 -4.57 11.07
CA TYR A 43 28.38 -5.34 11.65
C TYR A 43 27.88 -6.72 12.06
N THR A 44 28.62 -7.76 11.67
CA THR A 44 28.28 -9.14 12.04
C THR A 44 29.53 -9.90 12.50
N SER A 45 29.34 -11.11 13.01
CA SER A 45 30.41 -12.05 13.33
C SER A 45 30.81 -12.97 12.17
N SER A 46 30.18 -12.83 11.00
CA SER A 46 30.36 -13.72 9.84
C SER A 46 30.61 -12.94 8.56
N SER A 47 31.42 -13.47 7.64
CA SER A 47 31.55 -12.84 6.30
C SER A 47 30.38 -13.16 5.36
N ALA A 48 29.43 -13.99 5.80
CA ALA A 48 28.28 -14.40 4.99
C ALA A 48 27.43 -13.20 4.56
N PRO A 49 26.92 -13.18 3.32
CA PRO A 49 26.06 -12.10 2.85
C PRO A 49 24.83 -11.90 3.73
N VAL A 50 24.58 -10.65 4.12
CA VAL A 50 23.35 -10.25 4.84
C VAL A 50 22.27 -9.71 3.91
N VAL A 51 22.65 -9.36 2.68
CA VAL A 51 21.76 -8.91 1.60
C VAL A 51 22.29 -9.46 0.27
N VAL A 52 21.40 -9.59 -0.71
CA VAL A 52 21.70 -10.01 -2.08
C VAL A 52 21.54 -8.80 -3.00
N VAL A 53 22.55 -8.53 -3.83
CA VAL A 53 22.49 -7.42 -4.81
C VAL A 53 21.33 -7.63 -5.77
N GLY A 54 20.53 -6.58 -5.98
CA GLY A 54 19.34 -6.61 -6.82
C GLY A 54 18.05 -6.98 -6.10
N HIS A 55 18.13 -7.57 -4.90
CA HIS A 55 16.95 -7.87 -4.09
C HIS A 55 16.49 -6.63 -3.31
N SER A 56 15.22 -6.62 -2.92
CA SER A 56 14.59 -5.51 -2.20
C SER A 56 14.50 -5.83 -0.71
N TYR A 57 14.78 -4.84 0.15
CA TYR A 57 14.79 -5.02 1.60
C TYR A 57 14.06 -3.89 2.32
N ASN A 58 13.40 -4.21 3.43
CA ASN A 58 13.06 -3.26 4.47
C ASN A 58 14.18 -3.25 5.51
N VAL A 59 14.64 -2.05 5.89
CA VAL A 59 15.83 -1.90 6.74
C VAL A 59 15.57 -0.90 7.86
N GLY A 60 15.73 -1.35 9.11
CA GLY A 60 15.84 -0.49 10.30
C GLY A 60 17.26 0.05 10.45
N TYR A 61 17.42 1.34 10.73
CA TYR A 61 18.73 1.99 10.84
C TYR A 61 18.77 3.14 11.84
N VAL A 62 19.99 3.46 12.30
CA VAL A 62 20.32 4.64 13.09
C VAL A 62 21.22 5.54 12.26
N PRO A 63 20.90 6.84 12.09
CA PRO A 63 21.79 7.83 11.49
C PRO A 63 23.16 7.84 12.17
N GLN A 64 24.22 8.02 11.41
CA GLN A 64 25.56 8.27 11.94
C GLN A 64 26.03 9.65 11.50
N ASP A 65 26.88 10.29 12.31
CA ASP A 65 27.39 11.64 12.06
C ASP A 65 28.19 11.75 10.75
N ASN A 66 28.70 10.63 10.25
CA ASN A 66 29.43 10.54 8.97
C ASN A 66 28.51 10.40 7.74
N GLY A 67 27.20 10.56 7.89
CA GLY A 67 26.21 10.44 6.81
C GLY A 67 25.85 9.00 6.43
N LYS A 68 26.46 7.99 7.06
CA LYS A 68 26.07 6.58 6.89
C LYS A 68 24.88 6.21 7.78
N ARG A 69 24.25 5.08 7.47
CA ARG A 69 23.15 4.51 8.25
C ARG A 69 23.61 3.19 8.87
N LEU A 70 23.66 3.13 10.20
CA LEU A 70 23.98 1.91 10.93
C LEU A 70 22.74 1.04 11.03
N VAL A 71 22.79 -0.15 10.45
CA VAL A 71 21.68 -1.10 10.38
C VAL A 71 21.82 -2.13 11.48
N ASP A 72 20.71 -2.50 12.12
CA ASP A 72 20.65 -3.71 12.94
C ASP A 72 20.39 -4.90 12.02
N GLN A 73 21.24 -5.94 12.10
CA GLN A 73 21.09 -7.13 11.24
C GLN A 73 19.71 -7.78 11.39
N ASN A 74 19.12 -7.71 12.59
CA ASN A 74 17.80 -8.29 12.85
C ASN A 74 16.66 -7.49 12.21
N ASP A 75 16.92 -6.25 11.77
CA ASP A 75 15.96 -5.36 11.12
C ASP A 75 16.13 -5.33 9.59
N ILE A 76 16.88 -6.29 9.01
CA ILE A 76 16.95 -6.50 7.56
C ILE A 76 15.94 -7.58 7.17
N VAL A 77 14.89 -7.18 6.44
CA VAL A 77 13.84 -8.09 5.97
C VAL A 77 13.78 -8.04 4.45
N GLU A 78 14.04 -9.17 3.80
CA GLU A 78 13.91 -9.31 2.35
C GLU A 78 12.43 -9.23 1.93
N ILE A 79 12.14 -8.39 0.94
CA ILE A 79 10.85 -8.34 0.28
C ILE A 79 10.88 -9.42 -0.80
N THR A 80 10.16 -10.51 -0.56
CA THR A 80 10.11 -11.68 -1.46
C THR A 80 8.85 -11.69 -2.33
N ASP A 81 8.82 -12.51 -3.37
CA ASP A 81 7.62 -12.74 -4.19
C ASP A 81 6.44 -13.32 -3.39
N VAL A 82 6.72 -13.98 -2.24
CA VAL A 82 5.69 -14.51 -1.33
C VAL A 82 4.85 -13.38 -0.75
N ASP A 83 5.47 -12.25 -0.40
CA ASP A 83 4.76 -11.06 0.09
C ASP A 83 3.80 -10.48 -0.96
N GLN A 84 4.16 -10.55 -2.25
CA GLN A 84 3.28 -10.12 -3.33
C GLN A 84 2.16 -11.13 -3.58
N LEU A 85 2.48 -12.43 -3.55
CA LEU A 85 1.51 -13.50 -3.69
C LEU A 85 0.45 -13.49 -2.57
N GLU A 86 0.85 -13.22 -1.34
CA GLU A 86 -0.08 -13.04 -0.22
C GLU A 86 -1.02 -11.85 -0.45
N ARG A 87 -0.53 -10.74 -1.01
CA ARG A 87 -1.36 -9.55 -1.33
C ARG A 87 -2.32 -9.80 -2.48
N VAL A 88 -1.88 -10.53 -3.52
CA VAL A 88 -2.76 -11.00 -4.60
C VAL A 88 -3.86 -11.86 -3.99
N THR A 89 -3.51 -12.88 -3.20
CA THR A 89 -4.47 -13.78 -2.56
C THR A 89 -5.45 -13.01 -1.66
N LEU A 90 -4.95 -12.04 -0.89
CA LEU A 90 -5.76 -11.15 -0.05
C LEU A 90 -6.75 -10.32 -0.88
N PHE A 91 -6.32 -9.76 -2.00
CA PHE A 91 -7.17 -8.98 -2.89
C PHE A 91 -8.27 -9.83 -3.49
N GLU A 92 -7.93 -10.99 -4.09
CA GLU A 92 -8.90 -11.91 -4.70
C GLU A 92 -9.92 -12.41 -3.67
N ALA A 93 -9.48 -12.76 -2.46
CA ALA A 93 -10.37 -13.15 -1.37
C ALA A 93 -11.30 -12.00 -0.94
N SER A 94 -10.81 -10.75 -0.98
CA SER A 94 -11.64 -9.59 -0.69
C SER A 94 -12.71 -9.34 -1.76
N LEU A 95 -12.40 -9.57 -3.04
CA LEU A 95 -13.39 -9.50 -4.12
C LEU A 95 -14.48 -10.56 -3.94
N ALA A 96 -14.13 -11.78 -3.53
CA ALA A 96 -15.11 -12.82 -3.23
C ALA A 96 -16.07 -12.41 -2.10
N GLU A 97 -15.58 -11.76 -1.05
CA GLU A 97 -16.43 -11.21 0.02
C GLU A 97 -17.28 -10.03 -0.46
N MET A 98 -16.71 -9.12 -1.24
CA MET A 98 -17.43 -7.96 -1.79
C MET A 98 -18.47 -8.36 -2.84
N GLY A 99 -18.24 -9.46 -3.57
CA GLY A 99 -19.20 -10.08 -4.48
C GLY A 99 -20.52 -10.46 -3.80
N LYS A 100 -20.49 -10.85 -2.51
CA LYS A 100 -21.70 -11.16 -1.74
C LYS A 100 -22.61 -9.96 -1.50
N ILE A 101 -22.08 -8.74 -1.63
CA ILE A 101 -22.83 -7.50 -1.44
C ILE A 101 -22.97 -6.68 -2.72
N PHE A 102 -22.38 -7.13 -3.84
CA PHE A 102 -22.27 -6.39 -5.09
C PHE A 102 -23.65 -5.93 -5.59
N ASP A 103 -24.58 -6.86 -5.81
CA ASP A 103 -25.92 -6.54 -6.33
C ASP A 103 -26.68 -5.58 -5.42
N ARG A 104 -26.56 -5.77 -4.11
CA ARG A 104 -27.21 -4.91 -3.12
C ARG A 104 -26.66 -3.48 -3.16
N GLU A 105 -25.34 -3.31 -3.26
CA GLU A 105 -24.74 -1.99 -3.35
C GLU A 105 -24.92 -1.37 -4.74
N LYS A 106 -25.01 -2.18 -5.81
CA LYS A 106 -25.37 -1.73 -7.17
C LYS A 106 -26.78 -1.16 -7.19
N TYR A 107 -27.76 -1.89 -6.66
CA TYR A 107 -29.13 -1.43 -6.53
C TYR A 107 -29.23 -0.08 -5.79
N LYS A 108 -28.52 0.06 -4.67
CA LYS A 108 -28.47 1.33 -3.92
C LYS A 108 -27.77 2.45 -4.70
N ASN A 109 -26.78 2.13 -5.52
CA ASN A 109 -26.12 3.10 -6.38
C ASN A 109 -27.07 3.59 -7.48
N ASP A 110 -27.76 2.67 -8.15
CA ASP A 110 -28.73 2.95 -9.21
C ASP A 110 -29.85 3.84 -8.71
N ASP A 111 -30.38 3.55 -7.52
CA ASP A 111 -31.42 4.34 -6.87
C ASP A 111 -30.93 5.77 -6.53
N ARG A 112 -29.74 5.87 -5.92
CA ARG A 112 -29.30 7.08 -5.20
C ARG A 112 -28.35 7.98 -5.96
N VAL A 113 -27.73 7.52 -7.05
CA VAL A 113 -26.70 8.27 -7.78
C VAL A 113 -27.19 8.63 -9.17
N LYS A 114 -27.24 9.93 -9.50
CA LYS A 114 -27.72 10.42 -10.79
C LYS A 114 -26.77 11.45 -11.41
N PRO A 115 -26.31 11.28 -12.67
CA PRO A 115 -26.39 10.04 -13.43
C PRO A 115 -25.44 8.98 -12.87
N HIS A 116 -25.88 7.72 -12.85
CA HIS A 116 -25.00 6.54 -12.66
C HIS A 116 -24.64 5.86 -13.99
N VAL A 117 -25.23 6.32 -15.11
CA VAL A 117 -24.86 5.93 -16.48
C VAL A 117 -24.65 7.19 -17.31
N HIS A 118 -23.50 7.28 -17.98
CA HIS A 118 -23.17 8.39 -18.87
C HIS A 118 -22.34 7.89 -20.05
N GLY A 119 -22.69 8.27 -21.28
CA GLY A 119 -21.96 7.84 -22.47
C GLY A 119 -21.95 6.32 -22.71
N GLY A 120 -22.90 5.58 -22.15
CA GLY A 120 -22.94 4.11 -22.21
C GLY A 120 -22.10 3.41 -21.13
N GLU A 121 -21.41 4.15 -20.29
CA GLU A 121 -20.59 3.62 -19.20
C GLU A 121 -21.28 3.76 -17.84
N TYR A 122 -20.92 2.87 -16.91
CA TYR A 122 -21.48 2.82 -15.57
C TYR A 122 -20.55 3.48 -14.53
N TYR A 123 -21.15 4.25 -13.62
CA TYR A 123 -20.45 5.05 -12.62
C TYR A 123 -20.95 4.75 -11.19
N TRP A 124 -19.98 4.52 -10.29
CA TRP A 124 -20.21 4.27 -8.88
C TRP A 124 -20.04 5.54 -8.05
N GLY A 125 -21.08 5.94 -7.32
CA GLY A 125 -20.96 6.96 -6.29
C GLY A 125 -19.90 6.57 -5.25
N LYS A 126 -19.16 7.55 -4.72
CA LYS A 126 -17.99 7.35 -3.83
C LYS A 126 -18.18 6.30 -2.74
N LYS A 127 -19.34 6.31 -2.07
CA LYS A 127 -19.66 5.36 -0.99
C LYS A 127 -19.69 3.92 -1.50
N TYR A 128 -20.38 3.69 -2.61
CA TYR A 128 -20.60 2.37 -3.18
C TYR A 128 -19.34 1.85 -3.86
N ALA A 129 -18.62 2.70 -4.58
CA ALA A 129 -17.30 2.39 -5.12
C ALA A 129 -16.35 1.83 -4.04
N TRP A 130 -16.27 2.51 -2.89
CA TRP A 130 -15.43 2.05 -1.80
C TRP A 130 -15.91 0.71 -1.19
N ARG A 131 -17.22 0.50 -1.07
CA ARG A 131 -17.78 -0.73 -0.50
C ARG A 131 -17.55 -1.97 -1.38
N VAL A 132 -17.56 -1.78 -2.69
CA VAL A 132 -17.46 -2.87 -3.68
C VAL A 132 -16.02 -3.15 -4.09
N PHE A 133 -15.17 -2.13 -4.19
CA PHE A 133 -13.81 -2.29 -4.71
C PHE A 133 -12.71 -1.97 -3.70
N GLY A 134 -13.04 -1.25 -2.63
CA GLY A 134 -12.05 -0.58 -1.79
C GLY A 134 -12.05 -0.98 -0.32
N LEU A 135 -12.75 -2.05 0.07
CA LEU A 135 -13.01 -2.32 1.49
C LEU A 135 -11.75 -2.69 2.28
N LEU A 136 -10.74 -3.25 1.60
CA LEU A 136 -9.38 -3.46 2.13
C LEU A 136 -8.68 -2.15 2.54
N LEU A 137 -9.10 -1.02 1.99
CA LEU A 137 -8.51 0.29 2.27
C LEU A 137 -9.36 1.07 3.26
N GLY A 138 -8.72 1.99 3.97
CA GLY A 138 -9.44 3.10 4.61
C GLY A 138 -10.12 3.95 3.54
N LYS A 139 -11.38 4.37 3.78
CA LYS A 139 -12.17 5.17 2.82
C LYS A 139 -11.42 6.42 2.31
N GLY A 140 -10.70 7.10 3.20
CA GLY A 140 -9.88 8.25 2.84
C GLY A 140 -8.73 7.90 1.89
N ALA A 141 -8.03 6.79 2.13
CA ALA A 141 -6.93 6.32 1.29
C ALA A 141 -7.43 5.90 -0.10
N PHE A 142 -8.56 5.19 -0.17
CA PHE A 142 -9.20 4.79 -1.43
C PHE A 142 -9.48 6.01 -2.34
N HIS A 143 -10.14 7.05 -1.82
CA HIS A 143 -10.44 8.24 -2.62
C HIS A 143 -9.20 9.08 -2.93
N ALA A 144 -8.27 9.19 -1.99
CA ALA A 144 -7.04 9.96 -2.21
C ALA A 144 -6.16 9.32 -3.29
N TYR A 145 -6.08 7.99 -3.32
CA TYR A 145 -5.38 7.25 -4.37
C TYR A 145 -6.04 7.43 -5.73
N LEU A 146 -7.35 7.18 -5.86
CA LEU A 146 -8.06 7.32 -7.15
C LEU A 146 -7.95 8.74 -7.71
N LYS A 147 -7.93 9.76 -6.84
CA LYS A 147 -7.66 11.13 -7.25
C LYS A 147 -6.23 11.31 -7.77
N GLU A 148 -5.25 10.71 -7.12
CA GLU A 148 -3.83 10.84 -7.48
C GLU A 148 -3.51 10.18 -8.83
N VAL A 149 -4.09 9.00 -9.10
CA VAL A 149 -3.94 8.34 -10.40
C VAL A 149 -4.87 8.88 -11.48
N GLY A 150 -5.70 9.88 -11.15
CA GLY A 150 -6.61 10.50 -12.11
C GLY A 150 -7.70 9.55 -12.62
N HIS A 151 -8.23 8.66 -11.77
CA HIS A 151 -9.28 7.73 -12.16
C HIS A 151 -10.51 8.49 -12.71
N PRO A 152 -11.07 8.09 -13.86
CA PRO A 152 -12.19 8.81 -14.46
C PRO A 152 -13.40 8.92 -13.54
N HIS A 153 -14.03 10.08 -13.54
CA HIS A 153 -15.22 10.37 -12.76
C HIS A 153 -16.09 11.42 -13.45
N ILE A 154 -17.36 11.47 -13.04
CA ILE A 154 -18.34 12.48 -13.46
C ILE A 154 -18.95 13.14 -12.23
N ASP A 155 -19.39 14.38 -12.40
CA ASP A 155 -20.26 15.03 -11.42
C ASP A 155 -21.61 14.30 -11.34
N CYS A 156 -22.13 14.16 -10.12
CA CYS A 156 -23.41 13.53 -9.88
C CYS A 156 -24.15 14.18 -8.72
N VAL A 157 -25.43 13.87 -8.61
CA VAL A 157 -26.26 14.15 -7.44
C VAL A 157 -26.49 12.85 -6.70
N VAL A 158 -26.32 12.89 -5.38
CA VAL A 158 -26.67 11.78 -4.50
C VAL A 158 -27.95 12.13 -3.77
N ASP A 159 -29.00 11.35 -4.02
CA ASP A 159 -30.27 11.42 -3.31
C ASP A 159 -30.40 10.22 -2.38
N ASN A 160 -30.72 10.47 -1.10
CA ASN A 160 -30.85 9.41 -0.11
C ASN A 160 -32.28 9.44 0.42
N PRO A 161 -33.20 8.63 -0.14
CA PRO A 161 -34.63 8.72 0.18
C PRO A 161 -34.95 8.41 1.65
N ASP A 162 -34.04 7.72 2.35
CA ASP A 162 -34.14 7.38 3.77
C ASP A 162 -33.60 8.46 4.71
N ASP A 163 -32.92 9.49 4.18
CA ASP A 163 -32.22 10.51 4.97
C ASP A 163 -33.03 11.81 5.03
N ARG A 164 -32.89 12.56 6.13
CA ARG A 164 -33.55 13.88 6.27
C ARG A 164 -32.82 14.99 5.49
N TYR A 165 -31.72 14.65 4.82
CA TYR A 165 -30.87 15.61 4.13
C TYR A 165 -31.24 15.65 2.64
N PRO A 166 -31.36 16.86 2.06
CA PRO A 166 -31.68 17.01 0.65
C PRO A 166 -30.56 16.43 -0.22
N ALA A 167 -30.93 16.01 -1.43
CA ALA A 167 -30.01 15.54 -2.44
C ALA A 167 -28.87 16.56 -2.64
N GLY A 168 -27.63 16.06 -2.72
CA GLY A 168 -26.43 16.90 -2.70
C GLY A 168 -25.49 16.61 -3.87
N PRO A 169 -24.74 17.63 -4.34
CA PRO A 169 -23.72 17.43 -5.36
C PRO A 169 -22.57 16.55 -4.84
N SER A 170 -22.06 15.70 -5.72
CA SER A 170 -20.98 14.75 -5.49
C SER A 170 -20.34 14.38 -6.83
N PHE A 171 -19.51 13.35 -6.85
CA PHE A 171 -19.02 12.71 -8.07
C PHE A 171 -19.10 11.17 -7.97
N ALA A 172 -19.06 10.51 -9.12
CA ALA A 172 -19.08 9.06 -9.27
C ALA A 172 -17.91 8.58 -10.13
N TYR A 173 -17.26 7.49 -9.75
CA TYR A 173 -16.11 6.90 -10.46
C TYR A 173 -16.57 5.96 -11.56
N LEU A 174 -15.92 5.99 -12.71
CA LEU A 174 -16.12 5.01 -13.77
C LEU A 174 -15.82 3.60 -13.24
N GLU A 175 -16.70 2.63 -13.49
CA GLU A 175 -16.50 1.23 -13.10
C GLU A 175 -15.30 0.61 -13.81
N ASN A 176 -15.17 0.88 -15.11
CA ASN A 176 -14.08 0.36 -15.93
C ASN A 176 -12.71 0.80 -15.38
N GLY A 177 -11.81 -0.16 -15.18
CA GLY A 177 -10.47 0.03 -14.61
C GLY A 177 -10.42 0.29 -13.09
N LEU A 178 -11.56 0.38 -12.40
CA LEU A 178 -11.58 0.68 -10.96
C LEU A 178 -10.99 -0.46 -10.13
N GLU A 179 -11.36 -1.70 -10.44
CA GLU A 179 -10.81 -2.89 -9.80
C GLU A 179 -9.29 -3.00 -10.05
N ASP A 180 -8.86 -2.87 -11.30
CA ASP A 180 -7.45 -2.93 -11.69
C ASP A 180 -6.60 -1.87 -10.99
N ALA A 181 -7.13 -0.65 -10.84
CA ALA A 181 -6.45 0.42 -10.13
C ALA A 181 -6.21 0.04 -8.66
N ILE A 182 -7.21 -0.52 -7.97
CA ILE A 182 -7.07 -0.93 -6.57
C ILE A 182 -6.21 -2.18 -6.44
N ARG A 183 -6.37 -3.16 -7.32
CA ARG A 183 -5.54 -4.37 -7.38
C ARG A 183 -4.08 -3.99 -7.49
N SER A 184 -3.75 -3.10 -8.42
CA SER A 184 -2.39 -2.62 -8.64
C SER A 184 -1.83 -1.94 -7.40
N LEU A 185 -2.62 -1.11 -6.71
CA LEU A 185 -2.21 -0.47 -5.46
C LEU A 185 -1.87 -1.51 -4.37
N ILE A 186 -2.72 -2.52 -4.19
CA ILE A 186 -2.56 -3.54 -3.14
C ILE A 186 -1.39 -4.48 -3.44
N VAL A 187 -1.26 -4.96 -4.67
CA VAL A 187 -0.22 -5.91 -5.08
C VAL A 187 1.17 -5.27 -5.04
N THR A 188 1.28 -4.01 -5.46
CA THR A 188 2.56 -3.27 -5.43
C THR A 188 2.87 -2.65 -4.07
N ALA A 189 1.98 -2.79 -3.09
CA ALA A 189 2.19 -2.26 -1.75
C ALA A 189 3.35 -2.99 -1.07
N VAL A 190 4.20 -2.24 -0.37
CA VAL A 190 5.28 -2.72 0.49
C VAL A 190 4.99 -2.27 1.91
N LYS A 191 5.11 -3.19 2.87
CA LYS A 191 4.84 -2.91 4.28
C LYS A 191 5.93 -1.99 4.87
N GLU A 192 5.52 -0.96 5.58
CA GLU A 192 6.38 0.01 6.28
C GLU A 192 5.82 0.22 7.70
N GLY A 193 6.28 -0.61 8.64
CA GLY A 193 5.74 -0.66 10.00
C GLY A 193 4.26 -1.10 10.01
N GLN A 194 3.39 -0.25 10.57
CA GLN A 194 1.93 -0.47 10.58
C GLN A 194 1.23 -0.05 9.29
N TYR A 195 1.96 0.58 8.36
CA TYR A 195 1.43 1.11 7.11
C TYR A 195 1.99 0.34 5.91
N TYR A 196 1.52 0.75 4.73
CA TYR A 196 1.98 0.33 3.43
C TYR A 196 2.30 1.56 2.58
N LYS A 197 3.31 1.42 1.72
CA LYS A 197 3.62 2.35 0.62
C LYS A 197 3.51 1.61 -0.70
N SER A 198 3.10 2.28 -1.76
CA SER A 198 3.14 1.73 -3.11
C SER A 198 3.86 2.72 -4.02
N PRO A 199 4.61 2.27 -5.04
CA PRO A 199 5.15 3.16 -6.06
C PRO A 199 4.05 3.93 -6.83
N LEU A 200 2.79 3.49 -6.75
CA LEU A 200 1.63 4.11 -7.40
C LEU A 200 0.95 5.17 -6.53
N TYR A 201 1.35 5.31 -5.27
CA TYR A 201 0.68 6.21 -4.33
C TYR A 201 1.67 6.90 -3.39
N SER A 202 1.69 8.23 -3.46
CA SER A 202 2.59 9.11 -2.71
C SER A 202 2.44 9.00 -1.19
N LYS A 203 1.27 8.58 -0.70
CA LYS A 203 0.96 8.52 0.73
C LYS A 203 1.04 7.10 1.29
N ARG A 204 1.27 7.03 2.59
CA ARG A 204 1.13 5.79 3.37
C ARG A 204 -0.35 5.45 3.54
N PHE A 205 -0.67 4.16 3.54
CA PHE A 205 -2.02 3.66 3.78
C PHE A 205 -2.00 2.39 4.62
N THR A 206 -3.17 1.93 5.05
CA THR A 206 -3.33 0.64 5.71
C THR A 206 -4.11 -0.31 4.81
N ILE A 207 -3.76 -1.59 4.86
CA ILE A 207 -4.52 -2.69 4.25
C ILE A 207 -5.15 -3.47 5.40
N LYS A 208 -6.47 -3.58 5.40
CA LYS A 208 -7.23 -4.32 6.43
C LYS A 208 -7.11 -5.82 6.19
N PRO A 209 -7.04 -6.63 7.26
CA PRO A 209 -7.13 -8.08 7.13
C PRO A 209 -8.56 -8.51 6.75
N LEU A 210 -8.71 -9.67 6.09
CA LEU A 210 -10.02 -10.20 5.66
C LEU A 210 -11.03 -10.31 6.81
N GLY A 211 -10.60 -10.75 8.00
CA GLY A 211 -11.47 -10.85 9.17
C GLY A 211 -12.04 -9.52 9.67
N SER A 212 -11.51 -8.39 9.21
CA SER A 212 -12.02 -7.04 9.47
C SER A 212 -12.90 -6.49 8.35
N LEU A 213 -13.13 -7.26 7.27
CA LEU A 213 -14.07 -6.94 6.20
C LEU A 213 -15.50 -7.30 6.60
N SER A 214 -15.95 -6.81 7.75
CA SER A 214 -17.39 -6.78 8.06
C SER A 214 -17.89 -5.35 7.84
N ASP A 215 -18.93 -5.19 7.01
CA ASP A 215 -19.80 -4.03 7.12
C ASP A 215 -20.38 -4.14 8.53
N LYS A 216 -19.99 -3.24 9.44
CA LYS A 216 -20.52 -3.23 10.81
C LYS A 216 -22.05 -3.31 10.69
N LYS A 217 -22.62 -4.42 11.15
CA LYS A 217 -24.05 -4.51 11.45
C LYS A 217 -24.39 -3.45 12.49
#